data_AF-A0A4Q3WJZ9-F1
#
_entry.id   AF-A0A4Q3WJZ9-F1
#
_cell.length_a   1.000
_cell.length_b   1.000
_cell.length_c   1.000
_cell.angle_alpha   90.00
_cell.angle_beta   90.00
_cell.angle_gamma   90.00
#
_symmetry.space_group_name_H-M   'P 1'
#
loop_
_entity.id
_entity.type
_entity.pdbx_description
1 polymer ?
#
loop_
_entity_poly.entity_id
_entity_poly.type
_entity_poly.pdbx_seq_one_letter_code
_entity_poly.pdbx_strand_id
1 'polypeptide(L)'
;MGKHDTHISTSTANASNAEAVFHVSNLAYEGEFQDTDGFSSDVQDGDRPQEECGVFGIYAPGLQVARRTFFGIFALQHRGQESCGIAVSDGERIRIHTDMGLVSQVFNEDVLTGLPGHIAVGHNRYSTTGGSNACNSQPLSCLSSDGELALAHNGN
;
A
#
# COMPACT_ATOMS: atom_id res chain seq x y z
N MET A 1 3.80 -28.89 -7.86
CA MET A 1 2.89 -27.80 -7.46
C MET A 1 3.77 -26.78 -6.76
N GLY A 2 4.24 -25.75 -7.48
CA GLY A 2 5.17 -24.76 -6.93
C GLY A 2 4.44 -23.86 -5.92
N LYS A 3 5.13 -23.46 -4.84
CA LYS A 3 4.62 -22.45 -3.92
C LYS A 3 5.03 -21.08 -4.44
N HIS A 4 4.10 -20.14 -4.49
CA HIS A 4 4.39 -18.73 -4.73
C HIS A 4 4.64 -18.07 -3.37
N ASP A 5 5.85 -17.56 -3.16
CA ASP A 5 6.22 -16.93 -1.90
C ASP A 5 5.87 -15.44 -1.98
N THR A 6 4.73 -15.09 -1.38
CA THR A 6 4.30 -13.69 -1.27
C THR A 6 4.81 -13.13 0.05
N HIS A 7 5.76 -12.20 -0.04
CA HIS A 7 6.28 -11.50 1.14
C HIS A 7 5.72 -10.07 1.20
N ILE A 8 5.19 -9.72 2.37
CA ILE A 8 4.93 -8.33 2.75
C ILE A 8 6.14 -7.83 3.50
N SER A 9 6.78 -6.80 2.99
CA SER A 9 7.74 -6.00 3.73
C SER A 9 7.11 -4.64 4.03
N THR A 10 7.17 -4.26 5.30
CA THR A 10 6.82 -2.91 5.75
C THR A 10 8.03 -2.34 6.45
N SER A 11 8.69 -1.35 5.85
CA SER A 11 9.69 -0.53 6.54
C SER A 11 9.03 0.75 7.01
N THR A 12 9.14 1.04 8.31
CA THR A 12 8.72 2.31 8.90
C THR A 12 9.93 2.93 9.59
N ALA A 13 10.44 4.05 9.05
CA ALA A 13 11.55 4.78 9.68
C ALA A 13 11.04 5.78 10.74
N ASN A 14 9.78 6.20 10.66
CA ASN A 14 9.05 6.96 11.68
C ASN A 14 7.55 7.01 11.26
N ALA A 15 6.63 7.42 12.14
CA ALA A 15 5.20 7.50 11.82
C ALA A 15 4.86 8.44 10.64
N SER A 16 5.81 9.29 10.22
CA SER A 16 5.73 10.15 9.04
C SER A 16 6.04 9.44 7.71
N ASN A 17 6.83 8.36 7.74
CA ASN A 17 7.35 7.69 6.53
C ASN A 17 6.95 6.21 6.54
N ALA A 18 5.80 5.90 5.94
CA ALA A 18 5.26 4.55 5.87
C ALA A 18 5.31 4.02 4.45
N GLU A 19 5.99 2.89 4.26
CA GLU A 19 6.01 2.16 2.99
C GLU A 19 5.40 0.79 3.18
N ALA A 20 4.54 0.40 2.24
CA ALA A 20 4.00 -0.94 2.16
C ALA A 20 4.24 -1.48 0.76
N VAL A 21 5.03 -2.55 0.71
CA VAL A 21 5.43 -3.23 -0.52
C VAL A 21 5.01 -4.67 -0.43
N PHE A 22 4.44 -5.18 -1.51
CA PHE A 22 4.34 -6.62 -1.67
C PHE A 22 4.84 -7.06 -3.04
N HIS A 23 5.62 -8.13 -2.99
CA HIS A 23 6.19 -8.77 -4.16
C HIS A 23 5.53 -10.13 -4.35
N VAL A 24 5.14 -10.40 -5.59
CA VAL A 24 4.57 -11.67 -6.02
C VAL A 24 5.53 -12.28 -7.02
N SER A 25 6.31 -13.27 -6.56
CA SER A 25 7.33 -13.93 -7.37
C SER A 25 6.87 -15.27 -7.94
N ASN A 26 7.45 -15.65 -9.09
CA ASN A 26 7.24 -16.96 -9.72
C ASN A 26 8.44 -17.91 -9.59
N LEU A 27 9.37 -17.64 -8.67
CA LEU A 27 10.58 -18.44 -8.48
C LEU A 27 10.80 -18.75 -7.00
N ALA A 28 11.08 -20.02 -6.72
CA ALA A 28 11.42 -20.53 -5.40
C ALA A 28 12.79 -19.98 -4.96
N TYR A 29 12.85 -19.33 -3.80
CA TYR A 29 14.11 -18.94 -3.18
C TYR A 29 14.05 -19.13 -1.67
N GLU A 30 14.92 -19.97 -1.12
CA GLU A 30 15.18 -20.03 0.32
C GLU A 30 16.27 -19.02 0.68
N GLY A 31 15.97 -18.09 1.58
CA GLY A 31 16.95 -17.13 2.10
C GLY A 31 16.49 -16.52 3.43
N GLU A 32 17.34 -16.61 4.44
CA GLU A 32 17.12 -16.04 5.78
C GLU A 32 17.34 -14.51 5.77
N PHE A 33 16.42 -13.78 6.41
CA PHE A 33 16.53 -12.34 6.65
C PHE A 33 17.37 -12.08 7.91
N GLN A 34 18.37 -11.21 7.82
CA GLN A 34 19.16 -10.75 8.97
C GLN A 34 18.74 -9.33 9.38
N ASP A 35 18.33 -9.19 10.64
CA ASP A 35 18.07 -7.91 11.29
C ASP A 35 19.40 -7.19 11.61
N THR A 36 19.46 -5.88 11.39
CA THR A 36 20.51 -5.02 11.96
C THR A 36 19.90 -3.78 12.59
N ASP A 37 20.08 -3.64 13.91
CA ASP A 37 19.65 -2.48 14.71
C ASP A 37 20.72 -1.38 14.70
N GLY A 38 20.29 -0.12 14.60
CA GLY A 38 21.15 1.05 14.83
C GLY A 38 20.35 2.29 15.21
N PHE A 39 20.49 2.73 16.47
CA PHE A 39 19.76 3.87 17.06
C PHE A 39 20.64 5.12 17.12
N SER A 40 20.10 6.29 16.77
CA SER A 40 20.62 7.60 17.19
C SER A 40 19.48 8.62 17.22
N SER A 41 19.38 9.33 18.34
CA SER A 41 18.36 10.34 18.65
C SER A 41 18.82 11.75 18.31
N ASP A 42 17.97 12.54 17.67
CA ASP A 42 17.91 13.98 17.87
C ASP A 42 16.48 14.49 17.61
N VAL A 43 15.95 15.25 18.57
CA VAL A 43 14.59 15.81 18.61
C VAL A 43 14.60 17.20 18.00
N GLN A 44 13.70 17.49 17.04
CA GLN A 44 13.31 18.88 16.72
C GLN A 44 11.82 19.04 16.38
N ASP A 45 11.36 20.24 16.74
CA ASP A 45 10.03 20.80 16.96
C ASP A 45 9.27 21.19 15.68
N GLY A 46 7.93 21.08 15.68
CA GLY A 46 7.11 21.40 14.49
C GLY A 46 5.63 21.02 14.59
N ASP A 47 4.92 21.50 15.62
CA ASP A 47 3.49 21.28 15.86
C ASP A 47 2.58 21.99 14.81
N ARG A 48 2.57 21.45 13.59
CA ARG A 48 1.53 21.64 12.57
C ARG A 48 1.17 20.24 12.04
N PRO A 49 -0.11 19.88 11.86
CA PRO A 49 -0.46 18.66 11.15
C PRO A 49 0.07 18.75 9.71
N GLN A 50 1.21 18.10 9.45
CA GLN A 50 1.62 17.77 8.10
C GLN A 50 0.72 16.61 7.70
N GLU A 51 -0.31 16.88 6.90
CA GLU A 51 -1.19 15.83 6.36
C GLU A 51 -0.40 15.04 5.31
N GLU A 52 0.38 14.09 5.83
CA GLU A 52 1.06 13.06 5.07
C GLU A 52 0.05 12.00 4.62
N CYS A 53 0.27 11.39 3.46
CA CYS A 53 -0.56 10.33 2.88
C CYS A 53 -0.92 9.21 3.89
N GLY A 54 -2.05 8.55 3.67
CA GLY A 54 -2.44 7.36 4.45
C GLY A 54 -1.98 6.08 3.75
N VAL A 55 -1.34 5.15 4.46
CA VAL A 55 -1.02 3.81 3.96
C VAL A 55 -1.62 2.76 4.89
N PHE A 56 -2.22 1.72 4.31
CA PHE A 56 -2.76 0.58 5.05
C PHE A 56 -2.37 -0.73 4.35
N GLY A 57 -1.79 -1.68 5.08
CA GLY A 57 -1.46 -3.01 4.57
C GLY A 57 -2.14 -4.11 5.39
N ILE A 58 -2.54 -5.20 4.72
CA ILE A 58 -3.14 -6.37 5.37
C ILE A 58 -2.76 -7.67 4.67
N TYR A 59 -2.41 -8.68 5.47
CA TYR A 59 -2.36 -10.10 5.07
C TYR A 59 -3.40 -10.86 5.87
N ALA A 60 -4.38 -11.46 5.21
CA ALA A 60 -5.42 -12.24 5.86
C ALA A 60 -6.03 -13.30 4.93
N PRO A 61 -5.40 -14.48 4.81
CA PRO A 61 -5.98 -15.63 4.12
C PRO A 61 -7.40 -15.96 4.60
N GLY A 62 -8.31 -16.17 3.64
CA GLY A 62 -9.71 -16.52 3.91
C GLY A 62 -10.64 -15.33 4.23
N LEU A 63 -10.14 -14.10 4.25
CA LEU A 63 -10.95 -12.89 4.46
C LEU A 63 -11.01 -12.02 3.19
N GLN A 64 -12.06 -11.21 3.06
CA GLN A 64 -12.15 -10.20 2.01
C GLN A 64 -11.22 -9.01 2.32
N VAL A 65 -9.95 -9.11 1.94
CA VAL A 65 -8.94 -8.08 2.22
C VAL A 65 -9.24 -6.76 1.54
N ALA A 66 -9.81 -6.74 0.32
CA ALA A 66 -10.19 -5.50 -0.37
C ALA A 66 -11.15 -4.64 0.47
N ARG A 67 -12.22 -5.24 1.00
CA ARG A 67 -13.20 -4.55 1.86
C ARG A 67 -12.58 -4.08 3.17
N ARG A 68 -11.67 -4.85 3.76
CA ARG A 68 -10.97 -4.45 4.99
C ARG A 68 -10.03 -3.28 4.74
N THR A 69 -9.30 -3.33 3.63
CA THR A 69 -8.45 -2.23 3.17
C THR A 69 -9.28 -0.98 2.89
N PHE A 70 -10.45 -1.10 2.26
CA PHE A 70 -11.40 0.01 2.11
C PHE A 70 -11.70 0.68 3.45
N PHE A 71 -12.08 -0.08 4.49
CA PHE A 71 -12.33 0.51 5.81
C PHE A 71 -11.07 1.09 6.46
N GLY A 72 -9.92 0.46 6.25
CA GLY A 72 -8.62 0.95 6.70
C GLY A 72 -8.29 2.32 6.13
N ILE A 73 -8.30 2.46 4.80
CA ILE A 73 -8.03 3.75 4.15
C ILE A 73 -9.18 4.74 4.33
N PHE A 74 -10.43 4.30 4.48
CA PHE A 74 -11.54 5.19 4.83
C PHE A 74 -11.32 5.85 6.20
N ALA A 75 -10.85 5.10 7.20
CA ALA A 75 -10.48 5.66 8.50
C ALA A 75 -9.32 6.67 8.40
N LEU A 76 -8.45 6.51 7.39
CA LEU A 76 -7.35 7.42 7.08
C LEU A 76 -7.73 8.51 6.05
N GLN A 77 -9.01 8.74 5.74
CA GLN A 77 -9.41 9.75 4.73
C GLN A 77 -8.94 11.17 5.07
N HIS A 78 -8.78 11.46 6.36
CA HIS A 78 -8.26 12.74 6.85
C HIS A 78 -6.77 12.96 6.52
N ARG A 79 -6.07 11.95 5.99
CA ARG A 79 -4.66 12.00 5.57
C ARG A 79 -4.48 12.21 4.07
N GLY A 80 -5.57 12.37 3.32
CA GLY A 80 -5.49 12.58 1.89
C GLY A 80 -6.86 12.51 1.23
N GLN A 81 -7.20 13.52 0.44
CA GLN A 81 -8.51 13.67 -0.20
C GLN A 81 -8.41 13.82 -1.72
N GLU A 82 -7.20 13.74 -2.29
CA GLU A 82 -7.02 13.95 -3.73
C GLU A 82 -7.24 12.69 -4.53
N SER A 83 -6.68 11.57 -4.09
CA SER A 83 -6.84 10.28 -4.74
C SER A 83 -6.69 9.15 -3.74
N CYS A 84 -7.18 7.98 -4.12
CA CYS A 84 -7.01 6.78 -3.33
C CYS A 84 -6.90 5.55 -4.23
N GLY A 85 -6.40 4.48 -3.64
CA GLY A 85 -6.16 3.25 -4.37
C GLY A 85 -6.07 2.04 -3.47
N ILE A 86 -6.41 0.88 -4.05
CA ILE A 86 -6.25 -0.44 -3.43
C ILE A 86 -5.59 -1.36 -4.46
N ALA A 87 -4.49 -1.99 -4.06
CA ALA A 87 -3.93 -3.13 -4.76
C ALA A 87 -4.14 -4.39 -3.93
N VAL A 88 -4.56 -5.47 -4.57
CA VAL A 88 -4.84 -6.78 -3.96
C VAL A 88 -4.10 -7.86 -4.73
N SER A 89 -3.55 -8.83 -4.02
CA SER A 89 -3.00 -10.03 -4.64
C SER A 89 -3.60 -11.32 -4.06
N ASP A 90 -3.71 -12.31 -4.93
CA ASP A 90 -4.03 -13.71 -4.62
C ASP A 90 -2.77 -14.58 -4.46
N GLY A 91 -1.58 -13.95 -4.46
CA GLY A 91 -0.28 -14.60 -4.41
C GLY A 91 0.27 -15.02 -5.77
N GLU A 92 -0.47 -14.79 -6.86
CA GLU A 92 0.00 -15.04 -8.23
C GLU A 92 -0.01 -13.77 -9.09
N ARG A 93 -0.98 -12.88 -8.85
CA ARG A 93 -1.18 -11.65 -9.63
C ARG A 93 -1.57 -10.49 -8.74
N ILE A 94 -1.27 -9.28 -9.19
CA ILE A 94 -1.70 -8.04 -8.56
C ILE A 94 -2.84 -7.44 -9.36
N ARG A 95 -3.93 -7.11 -8.67
CA ARG A 95 -5.05 -6.33 -9.21
C ARG A 95 -5.05 -4.98 -8.52
N ILE A 96 -5.16 -3.92 -9.30
CA ILE A 96 -5.11 -2.57 -8.77
C ILE A 96 -6.28 -1.74 -9.27
N HIS A 97 -6.84 -0.95 -8.36
CA HIS A 97 -7.81 0.07 -8.69
C HIS A 97 -7.41 1.36 -7.96
N THR A 98 -7.22 2.42 -8.74
CA THR A 98 -6.81 3.75 -8.27
C THR A 98 -7.62 4.79 -9.02
N ASP A 99 -8.13 5.80 -8.32
CA ASP A 99 -8.79 6.92 -8.97
C ASP A 99 -8.69 8.19 -8.10
N MET A 100 -8.99 9.34 -8.70
CA MET A 100 -9.09 10.62 -8.02
C MET A 100 -10.36 10.67 -7.16
N GLY A 101 -10.28 11.39 -6.05
CA GLY A 101 -11.40 11.63 -5.14
C GLY A 101 -11.34 10.81 -3.86
N LEU A 102 -12.46 10.88 -3.13
CA LEU A 102 -12.62 10.26 -1.82
C LEU A 102 -12.81 8.75 -1.93
N VAL A 103 -12.43 8.01 -0.89
CA VAL A 103 -12.52 6.54 -0.81
C VAL A 103 -13.93 6.04 -1.13
N SER A 104 -14.97 6.73 -0.63
CA SER A 104 -16.37 6.35 -0.89
C SER A 104 -16.86 6.64 -2.31
N GLN A 105 -16.14 7.48 -3.07
CA GLN A 105 -16.46 7.79 -4.46
C GLN A 105 -15.77 6.79 -5.40
N VAL A 106 -14.52 6.42 -5.08
CA VAL A 106 -13.71 5.51 -5.90
C VAL A 106 -14.14 4.05 -5.72
N PHE A 107 -14.52 3.64 -4.51
CA PHE A 107 -14.81 2.24 -4.21
C PHE A 107 -16.29 2.00 -3.92
N ASN A 108 -16.97 1.35 -4.86
CA ASN A 108 -18.27 0.73 -4.65
C ASN A 108 -18.13 -0.79 -4.49
N GLU A 109 -19.24 -1.47 -4.22
CA GLU A 109 -19.25 -2.91 -3.97
C GLU A 109 -18.77 -3.74 -5.18
N ASP A 110 -19.07 -3.28 -6.41
CA ASP A 110 -18.66 -3.97 -7.63
C ASP A 110 -17.14 -3.90 -7.82
N VAL A 111 -16.54 -2.73 -7.56
CA VAL A 111 -15.08 -2.55 -7.57
C VAL A 111 -14.42 -3.44 -6.52
N LEU A 112 -14.93 -3.43 -5.29
CA LEU A 112 -14.36 -4.23 -4.19
C LEU A 112 -14.46 -5.74 -4.47
N THR A 113 -15.57 -6.20 -5.06
CA THR A 113 -15.75 -7.60 -5.46
C THR A 113 -14.80 -7.99 -6.60
N GLY A 114 -14.45 -7.03 -7.48
CA GLY A 114 -13.47 -7.19 -8.56
C GLY A 114 -12.00 -7.29 -8.10
N LEU A 115 -11.73 -7.15 -6.81
CA LEU A 115 -10.38 -7.21 -6.22
C LEU A 115 -10.22 -8.44 -5.29
N PRO A 116 -10.28 -9.68 -5.82
CA PRO A 116 -10.10 -10.88 -5.01
C PRO A 116 -8.63 -11.08 -4.63
N GLY A 117 -8.40 -11.60 -3.41
CA GLY A 117 -7.09 -11.97 -2.91
C GLY A 117 -7.06 -12.12 -1.40
N HIS A 118 -5.85 -12.27 -0.85
CA HIS A 118 -5.62 -12.46 0.59
C HIS A 118 -4.55 -11.53 1.17
N ILE A 119 -4.02 -10.65 0.33
CA ILE A 119 -3.06 -9.60 0.67
C ILE A 119 -3.50 -8.32 -0.03
N ALA A 120 -3.43 -7.19 0.66
CA ALA A 120 -3.78 -5.91 0.07
C ALA A 120 -2.99 -4.76 0.68
N VAL A 121 -2.79 -3.72 -0.13
CA VAL A 121 -2.32 -2.41 0.30
C VAL A 121 -3.29 -1.35 -0.21
N GLY A 122 -3.55 -0.35 0.60
CA GLY A 122 -4.34 0.81 0.26
C GLY A 122 -3.58 2.09 0.54
N HIS A 123 -3.89 3.13 -0.23
CA HIS A 123 -3.27 4.44 -0.11
C HIS A 123 -4.31 5.57 -0.25
N ASN A 124 -4.17 6.61 0.56
CA ASN A 124 -4.84 7.90 0.38
C ASN A 124 -3.80 8.98 0.14
N ARG A 125 -3.93 9.69 -0.97
CA ARG A 125 -3.02 10.76 -1.35
C ARG A 125 -3.54 12.11 -0.89
N TYR A 126 -2.70 12.86 -0.20
CA TYR A 126 -2.82 14.32 -0.07
C TYR A 126 -2.00 15.00 -1.17
N SER A 127 -2.35 16.22 -1.57
CA SER A 127 -1.57 16.96 -2.57
C SER A 127 -0.22 17.35 -2.03
N THR A 128 0.83 16.72 -2.54
CA THR A 128 2.19 17.23 -2.42
C THR A 128 2.59 18.00 -3.68
N THR A 129 3.81 18.50 -3.70
CA THR A 129 4.42 19.10 -4.90
C THR A 129 4.30 18.14 -6.10
N GLY A 130 3.70 18.58 -7.20
CA GLY A 130 3.43 17.74 -8.39
C GLY A 130 1.96 17.70 -8.84
N GLY A 131 1.06 18.26 -8.03
CA GLY A 131 -0.34 18.49 -8.39
C GLY A 131 -1.22 17.23 -8.41
N SER A 132 -2.51 17.46 -8.61
CA SER A 132 -3.58 16.46 -8.57
C SER A 132 -3.71 15.73 -9.92
N ASN A 133 -2.74 14.87 -10.24
CA ASN A 133 -2.78 14.05 -11.45
C ASN A 133 -3.08 12.59 -11.12
N ALA A 134 -3.91 11.94 -11.93
CA ALA A 134 -4.26 10.53 -11.77
C ALA A 134 -3.04 9.60 -11.81
N CYS A 135 -1.98 9.98 -12.55
CA CYS A 135 -0.72 9.24 -12.59
C CYS A 135 0.03 9.21 -11.25
N ASN A 136 -0.32 10.10 -10.33
CA ASN A 136 0.26 10.17 -8.98
C ASN A 136 -0.53 9.33 -7.98
N SER A 137 -1.65 8.72 -8.38
CA SER A 137 -2.45 7.86 -7.52
C SER A 137 -1.70 6.56 -7.23
N GLN A 138 -1.53 6.28 -5.93
CA GLN A 138 -0.92 5.06 -5.44
C GLN A 138 -2.01 4.10 -4.92
N PRO A 139 -1.75 2.78 -4.82
CA PRO A 139 -0.47 2.09 -5.05
C PRO A 139 0.02 2.15 -6.50
N LEU A 140 1.32 1.98 -6.72
CA LEU A 140 1.90 1.79 -8.05
C LEU A 140 2.24 0.32 -8.23
N SER A 141 2.02 -0.23 -9.43
CA SER A 141 2.43 -1.59 -9.78
C SER A 141 3.49 -1.59 -10.89
N CYS A 142 4.49 -2.44 -10.77
CA CYS A 142 5.47 -2.67 -11.83
C CYS A 142 5.80 -4.16 -11.99
N LEU A 143 6.34 -4.50 -13.17
CA LEU A 143 6.88 -5.81 -13.46
C LEU A 143 8.41 -5.77 -13.27
N SER A 144 8.92 -6.73 -12.51
CA SER A 144 10.36 -7.01 -12.35
C SER A 144 10.71 -8.33 -13.05
N SER A 145 12.02 -8.62 -13.15
CA SER A 145 12.52 -9.95 -13.51
C SER A 145 11.98 -11.06 -12.62
N ASP A 146 11.68 -10.72 -11.36
CA ASP A 146 11.32 -11.70 -10.33
C ASP A 146 9.81 -11.83 -10.12
N GLY A 147 9.00 -10.95 -10.74
CA GLY A 147 7.54 -10.98 -10.64
C GLY A 147 6.89 -9.60 -10.57
N GLU A 148 5.64 -9.55 -10.12
CA GLU A 148 4.88 -8.31 -9.95
C GLU A 148 5.19 -7.67 -8.59
N LEU A 149 5.25 -6.34 -8.55
CA LEU A 149 5.47 -5.55 -7.35
C LEU A 149 4.38 -4.49 -7.24
N ALA A 150 3.82 -4.31 -6.04
CA ALA A 150 3.03 -3.13 -5.71
C ALA A 150 3.63 -2.37 -4.52
N LEU A 151 3.65 -1.05 -4.63
CA LEU A 151 4.21 -0.13 -3.64
C LEU A 151 3.21 0.99 -3.33
N ALA A 152 2.99 1.23 -2.04
CA ALA A 152 2.40 2.45 -1.52
C ALA A 152 3.38 3.12 -0.56
N HIS A 153 3.58 4.42 -0.72
CA HIS A 153 4.55 5.22 0.00
C HIS A 153 3.87 6.48 0.55
N ASN A 154 4.09 6.71 1.84
CA ASN A 154 3.78 7.96 2.51
C ASN A 154 5.08 8.73 2.77
N GLY A 155 5.23 9.89 2.12
CA GLY A 155 6.41 10.76 2.23
C GLY A 155 6.73 11.50 0.93
N ASN A 156 7.93 12.06 0.85
CA ASN A 156 8.49 12.80 -0.29
C ASN A 156 9.97 12.46 -0.53
#